data_AF-A0A7C7VV06-F1
#
_entry.id   AF-A0A7C7VV06-F1
#
_cell.length_a   1.000
_cell.length_b   1.000
_cell.length_c   1.000
_cell.angle_alpha   90.00
_cell.angle_beta   90.00
_cell.angle_gamma   90.00
#
_symmetry.space_group_name_H-M   'P 1'
#
loop_
_entity.id
_entity.type
_entity.pdbx_description
1 polymer ?
#
loop_
_entity_poly.entity_id
_entity_poly.type
_entity_poly.pdbx_seq_one_letter_code
_entity_poly.pdbx_strand_id
1 'polypeptide(L)'
;MEASFLEAVKVSLLSITVIFTVLIVLIFTIKLLVKMIPYVAPPAKAPHQQSTAQSSIGGQDEHIAAISATLTMHLGKSPDEFRIVNISKL
;
A
#
# COMPACT_ATOMS: atom_id res chain seq x y z
N MET A 1 -46.73 -32.54 -4.90
CA MET A 1 -46.02 -31.77 -3.85
C MET A 1 -44.60 -32.30 -3.65
N GLU A 2 -44.43 -33.63 -3.52
CA GLU A 2 -43.12 -34.32 -3.41
C GLU A 2 -42.09 -33.93 -4.49
N ALA A 3 -42.49 -33.83 -5.76
CA ALA A 3 -41.58 -33.50 -6.86
C ALA A 3 -40.97 -32.08 -6.75
N SER A 4 -41.76 -31.10 -6.28
CA SER A 4 -41.30 -29.73 -6.08
C SER A 4 -40.33 -29.61 -4.91
N PHE A 5 -40.50 -30.44 -3.88
CA PHE A 5 -39.58 -30.51 -2.75
C PHE A 5 -38.22 -31.08 -3.17
N LEU A 6 -38.21 -32.16 -3.95
CA LEU A 6 -36.96 -32.78 -4.43
C LEU A 6 -36.17 -31.84 -5.36
N GLU A 7 -36.87 -31.11 -6.23
CA GLU A 7 -36.27 -30.04 -7.04
C GLU A 7 -35.68 -28.92 -6.18
N ALA A 8 -36.39 -28.47 -5.15
CA ALA A 8 -35.89 -27.45 -4.22
C ALA A 8 -34.63 -27.92 -3.46
N VAL A 9 -34.59 -29.18 -3.03
CA VAL A 9 -33.42 -29.78 -2.38
C VAL A 9 -32.22 -29.82 -3.34
N LYS A 10 -32.42 -30.23 -4.60
CA LYS A 10 -31.37 -30.21 -5.62
C LYS A 10 -30.80 -28.81 -5.83
N VAL A 11 -31.66 -27.81 -5.98
CA VAL A 11 -31.22 -26.41 -6.17
C VAL A 11 -30.49 -25.89 -4.95
N SER A 12 -30.94 -26.22 -3.74
CA SER A 12 -30.25 -25.88 -2.50
C SER A 12 -28.84 -26.48 -2.44
N LEU A 13 -28.72 -27.78 -2.74
CA LEU A 13 -27.43 -28.48 -2.74
C LEU A 13 -26.46 -27.91 -3.78
N LEU A 14 -26.99 -27.60 -4.98
CA LEU A 14 -26.21 -26.96 -6.03
C LEU A 14 -25.71 -25.58 -5.60
N SER A 15 -26.57 -24.79 -4.97
CA SER A 15 -26.23 -23.45 -4.48
C SER A 15 -25.13 -23.49 -3.43
N ILE A 16 -25.25 -24.38 -2.43
CA ILE A 16 -24.22 -24.56 -1.39
C ILE A 16 -22.89 -24.96 -2.04
N THR A 17 -22.92 -25.90 -2.98
CA THR A 17 -21.71 -26.35 -3.71
C THR A 17 -21.05 -25.22 -4.49
N VAL A 18 -21.84 -24.41 -5.21
CA VAL A 18 -21.36 -23.28 -5.98
C VAL A 18 -20.75 -22.21 -5.07
N ILE A 19 -21.39 -21.87 -3.95
CA ILE A 19 -20.86 -20.89 -2.98
C ILE A 19 -19.49 -21.34 -2.48
N PHE A 20 -19.37 -22.58 -1.99
CA PHE A 20 -18.10 -23.12 -1.53
C PHE A 20 -17.03 -23.12 -2.63
N THR A 21 -17.40 -23.54 -3.84
CA THR A 21 -16.49 -23.56 -4.99
C THR A 21 -15.96 -22.17 -5.31
N VAL A 22 -16.83 -21.16 -5.38
CA VAL A 22 -16.45 -19.77 -5.63
C VAL A 22 -15.51 -19.24 -4.54
N LEU A 23 -15.79 -19.53 -3.26
CA LEU A 23 -14.93 -19.13 -2.16
C LEU A 23 -13.55 -19.78 -2.25
N ILE A 24 -13.49 -21.07 -2.55
CA ILE A 24 -12.23 -21.81 -2.74
C ILE A 24 -11.42 -21.22 -3.90
N VAL A 25 -12.06 -20.99 -5.05
CA VAL A 25 -11.42 -20.41 -6.24
C VAL A 25 -10.90 -19.01 -5.96
N LEU A 26 -11.67 -18.17 -5.26
CA LEU A 26 -11.27 -16.81 -4.92
C LEU A 26 -10.03 -16.81 -4.02
N ILE A 27 -10.06 -17.58 -2.92
CA ILE A 27 -8.92 -17.70 -2.01
C ILE A 27 -7.69 -18.27 -2.75
N PHE A 28 -7.90 -19.31 -3.56
CA PHE A 28 -6.83 -19.91 -4.35
C PHE A 28 -6.20 -18.88 -5.30
N THR A 29 -7.03 -18.09 -5.98
CA THR A 29 -6.59 -17.02 -6.88
C THR A 29 -5.76 -15.99 -6.12
N ILE A 30 -6.21 -15.52 -4.94
CA ILE A 30 -5.41 -14.60 -4.11
C ILE A 30 -4.07 -15.22 -3.71
N LYS A 31 -4.05 -16.48 -3.26
CA LYS A 31 -2.78 -17.17 -2.90
C LYS A 31 -1.86 -17.31 -4.10
N LEU A 32 -2.41 -17.60 -5.28
CA LEU A 32 -1.65 -17.72 -6.52
C LEU A 32 -1.07 -16.36 -6.95
N LEU A 33 -1.86 -15.29 -6.88
CA LEU A 33 -1.42 -13.92 -7.15
C LEU A 33 -0.30 -13.50 -6.20
N VAL A 34 -0.42 -13.78 -4.89
CA VAL A 34 0.63 -13.49 -3.90
C VAL A 34 1.90 -14.28 -4.17
N LYS A 35 1.79 -15.53 -4.67
CA LYS A 35 2.96 -16.36 -4.98
C LYS A 35 3.63 -15.98 -6.30
N MET A 36 2.87 -15.52 -7.29
CA MET A 36 3.38 -15.10 -8.61
C MET A 36 3.92 -13.68 -8.60
N ILE A 37 3.29 -12.79 -7.85
CA ILE A 37 3.72 -11.41 -7.65
C ILE A 37 3.99 -11.23 -6.16
N PRO A 38 5.10 -11.81 -5.65
CA PRO A 38 5.48 -11.62 -4.27
C PRO A 38 5.68 -10.12 -4.04
N TYR A 39 4.93 -9.57 -3.09
CA TYR A 39 5.05 -8.18 -2.69
C TYR A 39 6.45 -7.98 -2.09
N VAL A 40 7.34 -7.40 -2.88
CA VAL A 40 8.63 -6.93 -2.38
C VAL A 40 8.34 -5.61 -1.69
N ALA A 41 8.17 -5.65 -0.37
CA ALA A 41 8.13 -4.44 0.42
C ALA A 41 9.41 -3.65 0.09
N PRO A 42 9.31 -2.38 -0.34
CA PRO A 42 10.49 -1.52 -0.41
C PRO A 42 11.18 -1.63 0.95
N PRO A 43 12.51 -1.85 0.99
CA PRO A 43 13.23 -2.06 2.24
C PRO A 43 12.80 -0.96 3.21
N ALA A 44 12.17 -1.38 4.31
CA ALA A 44 11.82 -0.45 5.37
C ALA A 44 13.12 0.29 5.69
N LYS A 45 13.14 1.61 5.45
CA LYS A 45 14.28 2.45 5.80
C LYS A 45 14.63 2.04 7.22
N ALA A 46 15.81 1.46 7.39
CA ALA A 46 16.26 0.93 8.67
C ALA A 46 15.94 1.98 9.74
N PRO A 47 15.39 1.60 10.90
CA PRO A 47 15.30 2.53 12.01
C PRO A 47 16.70 3.10 12.17
N HIS A 48 16.84 4.39 11.88
CA HIS A 48 18.09 5.08 12.03
C HIS A 48 18.47 4.84 13.49
N GLN A 49 19.48 4.00 13.70
CA GLN A 49 20.03 3.76 15.02
C GLN A 49 20.50 5.15 15.45
N GLN A 50 19.70 5.78 16.29
CA GLN A 50 19.95 7.11 16.78
C GLN A 50 21.14 6.99 17.71
N SER A 51 22.32 7.08 17.10
CA SER A 51 23.57 7.30 17.79
C SER A 51 23.42 8.62 18.52
N THR A 52 23.56 8.52 19.84
CA THR A 52 23.73 9.60 20.80
C THR A 52 24.38 10.86 20.21
N ALA A 53 23.64 11.96 20.19
CA ALA A 53 24.12 13.30 20.53
C ALA A 53 22.97 14.31 20.41
N GLN A 54 22.48 14.76 21.55
CA GLN A 54 22.26 16.18 21.85
C GLN A 54 22.46 17.13 20.66
N SER A 55 21.37 17.71 20.14
CA SER A 55 21.16 19.16 20.05
C SER A 55 19.86 19.48 19.33
N SER A 56 19.03 20.23 20.04
CA SER A 56 17.94 21.05 19.53
C SER A 56 18.34 21.86 18.29
N ILE A 57 17.34 22.10 17.41
CA ILE A 57 17.35 22.99 16.22
C ILE A 57 17.74 22.24 14.93
N GLY A 58 16.75 21.76 14.18
CA GLY A 58 17.00 21.15 12.85
C GLY A 58 15.79 20.61 12.11
N GLY A 59 14.61 20.54 12.73
CA GLY A 59 13.41 19.94 12.11
C GLY A 59 12.83 20.68 10.89
N GLN A 60 13.32 21.86 10.51
CA GLN A 60 12.83 22.57 9.31
C GLN A 60 13.56 22.15 8.03
N ASP A 61 14.86 21.83 8.10
CA ASP A 61 15.65 21.49 6.91
C ASP A 61 15.26 20.13 6.33
N GLU A 62 14.83 19.21 7.19
CA GLU A 62 14.38 17.88 6.81
C GLU A 62 13.06 17.93 6.02
N HIS A 63 12.16 18.86 6.37
CA HIS A 63 10.96 19.13 5.58
C HIS A 63 11.28 19.82 4.25
N ILE A 64 12.22 20.78 4.23
CA ILE A 64 12.62 21.47 3.01
C ILE A 64 13.28 20.48 2.02
N ALA A 65 14.09 19.54 2.51
CA ALA A 65 14.69 18.49 1.70
C ALA A 65 13.64 17.54 1.10
N ALA A 66 12.62 17.16 1.88
CA ALA A 66 11.52 16.33 1.38
C ALA A 66 10.65 17.05 0.33
N ILE A 67 10.35 18.33 0.55
CA ILE A 67 9.60 19.16 -0.41
C ILE A 67 10.41 19.35 -1.69
N SER A 68 11.71 19.69 -1.56
CA SER A 68 12.62 19.86 -2.69
C SER A 68 12.80 18.55 -3.47
N ALA A 69 12.93 17.40 -2.81
CA ALA A 69 13.00 16.10 -3.48
C ALA A 69 11.72 15.79 -4.26
N THR A 70 10.55 16.05 -3.68
CA THR A 70 9.26 15.80 -4.36
C THR A 70 9.06 16.75 -5.54
N LEU A 71 9.45 18.02 -5.40
CA LEU A 71 9.42 19.00 -6.49
C LEU A 71 10.39 18.64 -7.61
N THR A 72 11.62 18.26 -7.27
CA THR A 72 12.66 17.84 -8.24
C THR A 72 12.19 16.62 -9.03
N MET A 73 11.52 15.68 -8.37
CA MET A 73 11.00 14.46 -8.99
C MET A 73 9.80 14.73 -9.92
N HIS A 74 8.98 15.75 -9.61
CA HIS A 74 7.80 16.09 -10.42
C HIS A 74 8.09 17.09 -11.56
N LEU A 75 9.08 17.96 -11.39
CA LEU A 75 9.45 19.01 -12.35
C LEU A 75 10.68 18.66 -13.20
N GLY A 76 11.38 17.56 -12.89
CA GLY A 76 12.54 17.07 -13.66
C GLY A 76 13.73 18.04 -13.70
N LYS A 77 13.74 19.06 -12.84
CA LYS A 77 14.68 20.18 -12.88
C LYS A 77 15.42 20.29 -11.56
N SER A 78 16.74 20.51 -11.63
CA SER A 78 17.68 20.40 -10.52
C SER A 78 17.44 21.42 -9.40
N PRO A 79 17.62 21.04 -8.12
CA PRO A 79 17.31 21.85 -6.94
C PRO A 79 18.13 23.15 -6.80
N ASP A 80 19.18 23.34 -7.61
CA ASP A 80 20.02 24.55 -7.65
C ASP A 80 19.26 25.81 -8.13
N GLU A 81 18.16 25.63 -8.90
CA GLU A 81 17.30 26.74 -9.36
C GLU A 81 16.31 27.22 -8.28
N PHE A 82 16.06 26.40 -7.25
CA PHE A 82 15.08 26.70 -6.18
C PHE A 82 15.77 27.28 -4.93
N ARG A 83 16.36 28.47 -5.06
CA ARG A 83 16.82 29.24 -3.88
C ARG A 83 15.62 29.84 -3.14
N ILE A 84 15.14 29.16 -2.11
CA ILE A 84 14.15 29.71 -1.16
C ILE A 84 14.86 30.78 -0.32
N VAL A 85 14.76 32.06 -0.72
CA VAL A 85 15.50 33.18 -0.11
C VAL A 85 14.75 33.93 0.99
N ASN A 86 13.50 33.60 1.32
CA ASN A 86 12.84 34.25 2.45
C ASN A 86 11.53 33.53 2.85
N ILE A 87 11.40 33.13 4.11
CA ILE A 87 10.10 32.87 4.73
C ILE A 87 9.94 33.81 5.92
N SER A 88 9.24 34.91 5.71
CA SER A 88 8.85 35.81 6.79
C SER A 88 7.79 35.12 7.65
N LYS A 89 8.14 34.78 8.91
CA LYS A 89 7.15 34.37 9.91
C LYS A 89 6.32 35.60 10.30
N LEU A 90 5.00 35.50 10.13
CA LEU A 90 4.03 36.40 10.74
C LEU A 90 3.71 35.92 12.16
#